data_AF-B9RM17-F1
#
_entry.id   AF-B9RM17-F1
#
_cell.length_a   1.000
_cell.length_b   1.000
_cell.length_c   1.000
_cell.angle_alpha   90.00
_cell.angle_beta   90.00
_cell.angle_gamma   90.00
#
_symmetry.space_group_name_H-M   'P 1'
#
loop_
_entity.id
_entity.type
_entity.pdbx_description
1 polymer ?
#
loop_
_entity_poly.entity_id
_entity_poly.type
_entity_poly.pdbx_seq_one_letter_code
_entity_poly.pdbx_strand_id
1 'polypeptide(L)'
;MPRIRDPLVVGGVIGDVLDPFTKSISLRVTYGTKEVNNGYDLKPSQVVHQPRVDIGGDDLRNFYTLVMVDPDAPSPSDPNLREYLHWYFLFHFQ
;
A
#
# COMPACT_ATOMS: atom_id res chain seq x y z
N MET A 1 -16.35 21.24 13.03
CA MET A 1 -16.12 19.78 12.91
C MET A 1 -14.68 19.56 12.49
N PRO A 2 -13.92 18.64 13.11
CA PRO A 2 -12.57 18.37 12.65
C PRO A 2 -12.68 17.72 11.27
N ARG A 3 -12.09 18.34 10.24
CA ARG A 3 -11.89 17.68 8.95
C ARG A 3 -10.88 16.56 9.19
N ILE A 4 -11.35 15.32 9.32
CA ILE A 4 -10.47 14.15 9.27
C ILE A 4 -9.83 14.19 7.88
N ARG A 5 -8.56 14.60 7.81
CA ARG A 5 -7.80 14.63 6.56
C ARG A 5 -7.42 13.19 6.22
N ASP A 6 -7.62 12.78 4.96
CA ASP A 6 -7.26 11.41 4.53
C ASP A 6 -5.77 11.19 4.78
N PRO A 7 -5.37 10.16 5.56
CA PRO A 7 -3.96 9.86 5.82
C PRO A 7 -3.12 9.72 4.55
N LEU A 8 -3.69 9.25 3.44
CA LEU A 8 -2.97 9.11 2.17
C LEU A 8 -2.63 10.46 1.53
N VAL A 9 -3.45 11.49 1.78
CA VAL A 9 -3.16 12.87 1.34
C VAL A 9 -2.16 13.52 2.29
N VAL A 10 -2.32 13.30 3.60
CA VAL A 10 -1.39 13.87 4.60
C VAL A 10 0.02 13.31 4.42
N GLY A 11 0.15 12.03 4.08
CA GLY A 11 1.43 11.37 3.83
C GLY A 11 1.98 11.53 2.41
N GLY A 12 1.40 12.36 1.54
CA GLY A 12 1.90 12.60 0.17
C GLY A 12 1.61 11.49 -0.85
N VAL A 13 1.22 10.29 -0.41
CA VAL A 13 0.93 9.13 -1.28
C VAL A 13 -0.05 9.48 -2.41
N ILE A 14 -1.15 10.17 -2.08
CA ILE A 14 -1.99 10.79 -3.11
C ILE A 14 -1.33 12.11 -3.51
N GLY A 15 -0.97 12.22 -4.79
CA GLY A 15 -0.17 13.31 -5.34
C GLY A 15 1.19 12.83 -5.81
N ASP A 16 1.95 12.13 -4.94
CA ASP A 16 3.27 11.60 -5.30
C ASP A 16 3.19 10.29 -6.09
N VAL A 17 2.25 9.41 -5.75
CA VAL A 17 2.15 8.05 -6.32
C VAL A 17 0.81 7.80 -7.01
N LEU A 18 -0.28 8.21 -6.37
CA LEU A 18 -1.64 7.95 -6.85
C LEU A 18 -2.40 9.24 -7.12
N ASP A 19 -3.22 9.23 -8.16
CA ASP A 19 -4.28 10.22 -8.33
C ASP A 19 -5.36 10.07 -7.25
N PRO A 20 -6.10 11.13 -6.88
CA PRO A 20 -7.21 11.02 -5.96
C PRO A 20 -8.26 9.99 -6.43
N PHE A 21 -8.66 9.10 -5.52
CA PHE A 21 -9.62 8.04 -5.82
C PHE A 21 -10.59 7.80 -4.66
N THR A 22 -11.70 7.11 -4.94
CA THR A 22 -12.63 6.64 -3.91
C THR A 22 -12.34 5.18 -3.59
N LYS A 23 -12.03 4.88 -2.32
CA LYS A 23 -11.78 3.51 -1.85
C LYS A 23 -13.08 2.70 -2.00
N SER A 24 -13.04 1.65 -2.82
CA SER A 24 -14.21 0.79 -3.11
C SER A 24 -14.03 -0.66 -2.64
N ILE A 25 -12.80 -1.13 -2.51
CA ILE A 25 -12.46 -2.50 -2.13
C ILE A 25 -11.64 -2.47 -0.84
N SER A 26 -11.95 -3.36 0.10
CA SER A 26 -11.13 -3.52 1.30
C SER A 26 -9.81 -4.23 0.98
N LEU A 27 -8.72 -3.71 1.52
CA LEU A 27 -7.39 -4.29 1.43
C LEU A 27 -6.83 -4.41 2.84
N ARG A 28 -6.43 -5.62 3.23
CA ARG A 28 -5.78 -5.89 4.51
C ARG A 28 -4.42 -6.53 4.27
N VAL A 29 -3.37 -5.92 4.81
CA VAL A 29 -1.99 -6.40 4.70
C VAL A 29 -1.45 -6.65 6.11
N THR A 30 -0.88 -7.84 6.35
CA THR A 30 -0.39 -8.25 7.66
C THR A 30 1.01 -8.87 7.58
N TYR A 31 1.93 -8.39 8.41
CA TYR A 31 3.24 -9.02 8.64
C TYR A 31 3.24 -9.73 10.00
N GLY A 32 3.20 -11.06 9.99
CA GLY A 32 3.05 -11.86 11.21
C GLY A 32 1.71 -11.56 11.90
N THR A 33 1.77 -10.94 13.08
CA THR A 33 0.58 -10.50 13.84
C THR A 33 0.28 -9.01 13.71
N LYS A 34 1.07 -8.26 12.92
CA LYS A 34 0.93 -6.81 12.78
C LYS A 34 0.25 -6.43 11.48
N GLU A 35 -0.87 -5.73 11.60
CA GLU A 35 -1.59 -5.16 10.47
C GLU A 35 -0.97 -3.82 10.05
N VAL A 36 -0.82 -3.62 8.74
CA VAL A 36 -0.32 -2.38 8.16
C VAL A 36 -1.42 -1.31 8.24
N ASN A 37 -1.08 -0.16 8.80
CA ASN A 37 -1.95 1.01 8.87
C ASN A 37 -1.20 2.24 8.33
N ASN A 38 -1.91 3.15 7.68
CA ASN A 38 -1.29 4.34 7.07
C ASN A 38 -0.55 5.17 8.12
N GLY A 39 0.72 5.49 7.82
CA GLY A 39 1.58 6.28 8.70
C GLY A 39 2.17 5.53 9.90
N TYR A 40 2.02 4.20 9.97
CA TYR A 40 2.60 3.39 11.05
C TYR A 40 3.95 2.81 10.67
N ASP A 41 4.95 2.96 11.54
CA ASP A 41 6.31 2.50 11.29
C ASP A 41 6.45 0.98 11.49
N LEU A 42 7.03 0.32 10.49
CA LEU A 42 7.48 -1.06 10.56
C LEU A 42 9.00 -1.11 10.37
N LYS A 43 9.69 -1.82 11.25
CA LYS A 43 11.14 -1.99 11.13
C LYS A 43 11.47 -2.87 9.92
N PRO A 44 12.60 -2.66 9.22
CA PRO A 44 13.03 -3.55 8.13
C PRO A 44 13.05 -5.03 8.53
N SER A 45 13.46 -5.33 9.77
CA SER A 45 13.46 -6.71 10.30
C SER A 45 12.08 -7.34 10.46
N GLN A 46 11.00 -6.54 10.46
CA GLN A 46 9.62 -7.02 10.55
C GLN A 46 9.00 -7.30 9.19
N VAL A 47 9.59 -6.76 8.11
CA VAL A 47 9.04 -6.83 6.74
C VAL A 47 9.94 -7.60 5.77
N VAL A 48 10.87 -8.40 6.30
CA VAL A 48 11.81 -9.22 5.50
C VAL A 48 11.09 -10.25 4.65
N HIS A 49 10.03 -10.87 5.19
CA HIS A 49 9.24 -11.87 4.48
C HIS A 49 7.97 -11.25 3.91
N GLN A 50 7.45 -11.83 2.84
CA GLN A 50 6.22 -11.39 2.23
C GLN A 50 5.04 -11.30 3.23
N PRO A 51 4.19 -10.27 3.12
CA PRO A 51 3.01 -10.17 3.97
C PRO A 51 1.92 -11.16 3.54
N ARG A 52 1.00 -11.41 4.46
CA ARG A 52 -0.33 -11.93 4.12
C ARG A 52 -1.18 -10.77 3.62
N VAL A 53 -1.87 -10.99 2.50
CA VAL A 53 -2.78 -10.01 1.89
C VAL A 53 -4.15 -10.64 1.75
N ASP A 54 -5.16 -10.00 2.32
CA ASP A 54 -6.57 -10.34 2.13
C ASP A 54 -7.24 -9.18 1.37
N ILE A 55 -7.85 -9.46 0.22
CA ILE A 55 -8.57 -8.49 -0.61
C ILE A 55 -10.06 -8.82 -0.56
N GLY A 56 -10.90 -7.80 -0.36
CA GLY A 56 -12.34 -7.93 -0.44
C GLY A 56 -12.87 -7.94 -1.88
N GLY A 57 -14.17 -7.68 -2.02
CA GLY A 57 -14.86 -7.60 -3.30
C GLY A 57 -16.00 -8.62 -3.39
N ASP A 58 -17.07 -8.21 -4.06
CA ASP A 58 -18.34 -8.96 -4.07
C ASP A 58 -18.49 -9.85 -5.31
N ASP A 59 -17.64 -9.67 -6.33
CA ASP A 59 -17.63 -10.48 -7.55
C ASP A 59 -16.30 -11.22 -7.71
N LEU A 60 -16.37 -12.55 -7.63
CA LEU A 60 -15.23 -13.47 -7.77
C LEU A 60 -14.64 -13.48 -9.19
N ARG A 61 -15.35 -12.91 -10.18
CA ARG A 61 -14.83 -12.76 -11.54
C ARG A 61 -13.88 -11.57 -11.69
N ASN A 62 -13.80 -10.69 -10.69
CA ASN A 62 -12.87 -9.60 -10.71
C ASN A 62 -11.46 -10.09 -10.37
N PHE A 63 -10.50 -9.58 -11.13
CA PHE A 63 -9.08 -9.79 -10.91
C PHE A 63 -8.50 -8.50 -10.37
N TYR A 64 -7.64 -8.62 -9.37
CA TYR A 64 -7.00 -7.47 -8.76
C TYR A 64 -5.49 -7.58 -8.91
N THR A 65 -4.83 -6.46 -9.08
CA THR A 65 -3.37 -6.39 -9.06
C THR A 65 -2.93 -5.70 -7.78
N LEU A 66 -2.00 -6.30 -7.06
CA LEU A 66 -1.31 -5.67 -5.95
C LEU A 66 0.06 -5.21 -6.40
N VAL A 67 0.37 -3.95 -6.12
CA VAL A 67 1.67 -3.34 -6.38
C VAL A 67 2.19 -2.75 -5.07
N MET A 68 3.43 -3.09 -4.72
CA MET A 68 4.15 -2.52 -3.58
C MET A 68 5.38 -1.78 -4.11
N VAL A 69 5.40 -0.47 -3.93
CA VAL A 69 6.47 0.43 -4.38
C VAL A 69 7.01 1.26 -3.23
N ASP A 70 8.27 1.66 -3.36
CA ASP A 70 8.91 2.71 -2.55
C ASP A 70 9.13 3.97 -3.42
N PRO A 71 8.37 5.06 -3.20
CA PRO A 71 8.50 6.30 -3.95
C PRO A 71 9.67 7.16 -3.52
N ASP A 72 10.38 6.77 -2.46
CA ASP A 72 11.42 7.54 -1.81
C ASP A 72 12.82 6.96 -2.05
N ALA A 73 13.00 6.06 -3.01
CA ALA A 73 14.29 5.41 -3.25
C ALA A 73 15.32 6.36 -3.92
N PRO A 74 16.60 6.40 -3.47
CA PRO A 74 17.15 5.73 -2.29
C PRO A 74 16.91 6.49 -0.97
N SER A 75 16.51 7.76 -1.02
CA SER A 75 16.09 8.53 0.15
C SER A 75 14.97 9.54 -0.19
N PRO A 76 14.07 9.86 0.77
CA PRO A 76 13.00 10.84 0.53
C PRO A 76 13.51 12.24 0.13
N SER A 77 14.74 12.60 0.50
CA SER A 77 15.36 13.88 0.15
C SER A 77 15.94 13.95 -1.26
N ASP A 78 16.29 12.81 -1.84
CA ASP A 78 16.81 12.69 -3.21
C ASP A 78 16.27 11.39 -3.83
N PRO A 79 14.98 11.36 -4.19
CA PRO A 79 14.30 10.13 -4.61
C PRO A 79 14.53 9.88 -6.12
N ASN A 80 15.78 9.92 -6.58
CA ASN A 80 16.11 9.82 -8.00
C ASN A 80 15.96 8.40 -8.60
N LEU A 81 15.71 7.38 -7.77
CA LEU A 81 15.38 6.02 -8.19
C LEU A 81 13.90 5.68 -7.99
N ARG A 82 13.05 6.67 -7.69
CA ARG A 82 11.60 6.45 -7.56
C ARG A 82 10.98 6.04 -8.89
N GLU A 83 10.01 5.12 -8.93
CA GLU A 83 9.53 4.26 -7.83
C GLU A 83 10.26 2.91 -7.85
N TYR A 84 10.73 2.45 -6.69
CA TYR A 84 11.33 1.13 -6.58
C TYR A 84 10.26 0.05 -6.36
N LEU A 85 10.11 -0.86 -7.32
CA LEU A 85 9.14 -1.95 -7.24
C LEU A 85 9.63 -3.06 -6.30
N HIS A 86 9.01 -3.18 -5.14
CA HIS A 86 9.27 -4.28 -4.21
C HIS A 86 8.52 -5.55 -4.60
N TRP A 87 7.27 -5.42 -5.01
CA TRP A 87 6.40 -6.57 -5.25
C TRP A 87 5.30 -6.27 -6.27
N TYR A 88 5.03 -7.26 -7.12
CA TYR A 88 3.95 -7.24 -8.11
C TYR A 88 3.26 -8.61 -8.12
N PHE A 89 1.95 -8.62 -7.90
CA PHE A 89 1.19 -9.87 -7.86
C PHE A 89 -0.21 -9.70 -8.43
N LEU A 90 -0.68 -10.73 -9.17
CA LEU A 90 -2.04 -10.79 -9.68
C LEU A 90 -2.88 -11.70 -8.77
N PHE A 91 -3.89 -11.12 -8.13
CA PHE A 91 -4.88 -11.85 -7.34
C PHE A 91 -5.93 -12.45 -8.27
N HIS A 92 -5.98 -13.79 -8.24
CA HIS A 92 -7.04 -14.58 -8.83
C HIS A 92 -7.71 -15.39 -7.72
N PHE A 93 -9.01 -15.19 -7.55
CA PHE A 93 -9.82 -16.09 -6.74
C PHE A 93 -10.04 -17.38 -7.56
N GLN A 94 -9.47 -18.50 -7.09
CA GLN A 94 -9.76 -19.83 -7.63
C GLN A 94 -11.10 -20.35 -7.13
#